data_AF-A0A6S6TJT3-F1
#
_entry.id   AF-A0A6S6TJT3-F1
#
_cell.length_a   1.000
_cell.length_b   1.000
_cell.length_c   1.000
_cell.angle_alpha   90.00
_cell.angle_beta   90.00
_cell.angle_gamma   90.00
#
_symmetry.space_group_name_H-M   'P 1'
#
loop_
_entity.id
_entity.type
_entity.pdbx_description
1 polymer ?
#
loop_
_entity_poly.entity_id
_entity_poly.type
_entity_poly.pdbx_seq_one_letter_code
_entity_poly.pdbx_strand_id
1 'polypeptide(L)'
;MGAVRPTAMLSSLSRLSCGLPEDSRDKLFTRCGLCGACGTEALLLLMRLIISHFCARFFLFLANQSGTSHNHQGLRPYPDMEYLYIRRAKGQLRADGSRYAVPVFVTKTAKYGERINERIISVKKPVLITGEPNSGKTRWITRLHQHAMEIWGAKSKAEPLLLDPRCPLESWYNTPAIKYWWKQQQQAHPAKVRQTWTSLQQEERSKVLPAYCADTGAVLLIDDAHKLTGPKLTLARHCAKAARIWVIAAYEEEHIPPQLLETVVPCEPQRFRLKIFAKFTKNGQTAPD
;
A
#
# COMPACT_ATOMS: atom_id res chain seq x y z
N MET A 1 61.84 26.83 6.02
CA MET A 1 61.04 27.64 6.96
C MET A 1 59.59 27.16 6.89
N GLY A 2 59.01 26.77 8.03
CA GLY A 2 57.56 26.62 8.20
C GLY A 2 56.90 25.32 7.72
N ALA A 3 57.10 24.22 8.45
CA ALA A 3 56.25 23.02 8.39
C ALA A 3 55.37 22.99 9.64
N VAL A 4 54.05 22.84 9.50
CA VAL A 4 53.13 22.55 10.62
C VAL A 4 52.20 21.40 10.23
N ARG A 5 52.23 20.39 11.09
CA ARG A 5 51.46 19.13 11.06
C ARG A 5 50.04 19.30 11.65
N PRO A 6 49.13 18.35 11.41
CA PRO A 6 47.76 18.40 11.92
C PRO A 6 47.65 17.80 13.33
N THR A 7 46.76 18.36 14.16
CA THR A 7 46.44 17.88 15.51
C THR A 7 45.01 17.32 15.53
N ALA A 8 44.88 16.10 16.04
CA ALA A 8 43.62 15.42 16.33
C ALA A 8 42.88 16.05 17.52
N MET A 9 41.55 15.95 17.56
CA MET A 9 40.77 16.06 18.79
C MET A 9 39.82 14.88 18.94
N LEU A 10 40.13 14.05 19.93
CA LEU A 10 39.25 13.10 20.59
C LEU A 10 38.65 13.77 21.85
N SER A 11 37.50 13.26 22.27
CA SER A 11 36.91 13.33 23.61
C SER A 11 36.23 14.64 24.06
N SER A 12 34.92 14.56 24.25
CA SER A 12 34.22 15.23 25.35
C SER A 12 32.95 14.44 25.68
N LEU A 13 33.11 13.49 26.61
CA LEU A 13 32.03 12.91 27.40
C LEU A 13 32.35 13.30 28.85
N SER A 14 31.59 14.22 29.44
CA SER A 14 31.27 14.21 30.87
C SER A 14 30.46 15.45 31.25
N ARG A 15 29.58 15.23 32.25
CA ARG A 15 28.81 16.18 33.08
C ARG A 15 27.44 16.57 32.54
N LEU A 16 26.42 15.88 33.05
CA LEU A 16 25.59 16.44 34.13
C LEU A 16 24.91 15.31 34.91
N SER A 17 25.23 15.29 36.20
CA SER A 17 24.69 14.43 37.25
C SER A 17 23.79 15.31 38.12
N CYS A 18 22.52 14.94 38.26
CA CYS A 18 21.61 15.20 39.37
C CYS A 18 20.70 13.96 39.38
N GLY A 19 20.61 13.10 40.40
CA GLY A 19 20.72 13.26 41.83
C GLY A 19 19.37 12.79 42.41
N LEU A 20 19.36 11.66 43.14
CA LEU A 20 18.38 11.19 44.17
C LEU A 20 18.51 9.65 44.38
N PRO A 21 18.19 9.10 45.58
CA PRO A 21 19.17 8.47 46.45
C PRO A 21 19.14 6.93 46.48
N GLU A 22 20.33 6.36 46.74
CA GLU A 22 20.54 4.98 47.18
C GLU A 22 20.27 4.88 48.68
N ASP A 23 19.11 4.36 49.07
CA ASP A 23 18.91 3.73 50.38
C ASP A 23 17.70 2.80 50.29
N SER A 24 17.82 1.58 50.82
CA SER A 24 16.84 0.48 50.85
C SER A 24 17.08 -0.71 49.91
N ARG A 25 18.35 -1.04 49.62
CA ARG A 25 18.75 -2.40 49.24
C ARG A 25 19.43 -3.07 50.42
N ASP A 26 18.64 -3.41 51.45
CA ASP A 26 18.97 -4.42 52.47
C ASP A 26 17.83 -4.48 53.48
N LYS A 27 16.80 -5.28 53.15
CA LYS A 27 15.77 -5.84 54.05
C LYS A 27 14.68 -6.51 53.22
N LEU A 28 15.01 -7.64 52.58
CA LEU A 28 14.01 -8.59 52.05
C LEU A 28 14.67 -9.95 51.79
N PHE A 29 15.51 -10.40 52.73
CA PHE A 29 16.05 -11.76 52.73
C PHE A 29 16.17 -12.28 54.17
N THR A 30 15.07 -12.25 54.93
CA THR A 30 14.92 -13.15 56.09
C THR A 30 13.46 -13.20 56.54
N ARG A 31 12.71 -14.14 55.97
CA ARG A 31 11.57 -14.90 56.57
C ARG A 31 10.61 -15.35 55.48
N CYS A 32 10.95 -16.46 54.83
CA CYS A 32 9.98 -17.51 54.57
C CYS A 32 10.77 -18.76 54.18
N GLY A 33 10.90 -19.70 55.11
CA GLY A 33 11.40 -21.03 54.80
C GLY A 33 10.33 -21.75 54.00
N LEU A 34 10.43 -21.70 52.67
CA LEU A 34 9.64 -22.52 51.77
C LEU A 34 10.53 -22.94 50.60
N CYS A 35 10.64 -24.26 50.47
CA CYS A 35 11.39 -25.06 49.51
C CYS A 35 11.44 -24.48 48.07
N GLY A 36 12.66 -24.28 47.56
CA GLY A 36 12.97 -23.77 46.22
C GLY A 36 12.74 -24.74 45.05
N ALA A 37 11.73 -25.62 45.11
CA ALA A 37 11.42 -26.56 44.04
C ALA A 37 9.94 -26.60 43.61
N CYS A 38 9.04 -25.81 44.22
CA CYS A 38 7.60 -25.82 43.87
C CYS A 38 7.09 -24.56 43.15
N GLY A 39 7.93 -23.54 42.88
CA GLY A 39 7.47 -22.24 42.38
C GLY A 39 7.25 -22.13 40.87
N THR A 40 7.89 -22.98 40.05
CA THR A 40 7.86 -22.86 38.58
C THR A 40 6.61 -23.49 37.96
N GLU A 41 6.11 -24.59 38.51
CA GLU A 41 4.87 -25.25 38.08
C GLU A 41 3.64 -24.36 38.31
N ALA A 42 3.57 -23.67 39.45
CA ALA A 42 2.46 -22.77 39.77
C ALA A 42 2.40 -21.55 38.84
N LEU A 43 3.57 -21.02 38.44
CA LEU A 43 3.64 -19.89 37.51
C LEU A 43 3.21 -20.29 36.09
N LEU A 44 3.58 -21.50 35.66
CA LEU A 44 3.18 -22.08 34.38
C LEU A 44 1.67 -22.37 34.31
N LEU A 45 1.07 -22.86 35.41
CA LEU A 45 -0.38 -23.04 35.51
C LEU A 45 -1.13 -21.70 35.49
N LEU A 46 -0.61 -20.68 36.16
CA LEU A 46 -1.20 -19.34 36.13
C LEU A 46 -1.15 -18.73 34.72
N MET A 47 -0.03 -18.87 34.01
CA MET A 47 0.07 -18.40 32.63
C MET A 47 -0.85 -19.17 31.67
N ARG A 48 -1.03 -20.48 31.84
CA ARG A 48 -1.98 -21.29 31.05
C ARG A 48 -3.44 -20.89 31.30
N LEU A 49 -3.82 -20.60 32.54
CA LEU A 49 -5.16 -20.11 32.89
C LEU A 49 -5.44 -18.71 32.31
N ILE A 50 -4.45 -17.81 32.35
CA ILE A 50 -4.58 -16.46 31.78
C ILE A 50 -4.73 -16.53 30.26
N ILE A 51 -3.93 -17.35 29.56
CA ILE A 51 -4.04 -17.52 28.10
C ILE A 51 -5.38 -18.17 27.71
N SER A 52 -5.86 -19.15 28.48
CA SER A 52 -7.16 -19.80 28.25
C SER A 52 -8.34 -18.81 28.43
N HIS A 53 -8.32 -17.98 29.48
CA HIS A 53 -9.33 -16.95 29.67
C HIS A 53 -9.28 -15.83 28.63
N PHE A 54 -8.09 -15.46 28.15
CA PHE A 54 -7.95 -14.48 27.06
C PHE A 54 -8.47 -15.05 25.73
N CYS A 55 -8.18 -16.32 25.41
CA CYS A 55 -8.70 -16.98 24.21
C CYS A 55 -10.22 -17.15 24.25
N ALA A 56 -10.81 -17.52 25.40
CA ALA A 56 -12.26 -17.68 25.53
C ALA A 56 -13.02 -16.34 25.40
N ARG A 57 -12.49 -15.25 25.99
CA ARG A 57 -13.07 -13.91 25.84
C ARG A 57 -12.87 -13.32 24.45
N PHE A 58 -11.76 -13.64 23.77
CA PHE A 58 -11.54 -13.22 22.38
C PHE A 58 -12.47 -13.94 21.39
N PHE A 59 -12.75 -15.24 21.62
CA PHE A 59 -13.72 -15.98 20.80
C PHE A 59 -15.16 -15.50 21.01
N LEU A 60 -15.56 -15.18 22.25
CA LEU A 60 -16.88 -14.59 22.52
C LEU A 60 -17.01 -13.14 21.98
N PHE A 61 -15.92 -12.38 21.91
CA PHE A 61 -15.92 -11.05 21.31
C PHE A 61 -16.05 -11.10 19.77
N LEU A 62 -15.48 -12.11 19.11
CA LEU A 62 -15.66 -12.32 17.67
C LEU A 62 -17.04 -12.91 17.32
N ALA A 63 -17.62 -13.73 18.20
CA ALA A 63 -18.96 -14.30 17.98
C ALA A 63 -20.10 -13.28 18.17
N ASN A 64 -19.85 -12.13 18.82
CA ASN A 64 -20.88 -11.13 19.12
C ASN A 64 -20.85 -9.90 18.17
N GLN A 65 -20.15 -9.99 17.02
CA GLN A 65 -20.22 -8.98 15.96
C GLN A 65 -21.15 -9.37 14.80
N SER A 66 -21.95 -10.42 14.94
CA SER A 66 -23.11 -10.66 14.08
C SER A 66 -24.29 -9.77 14.50
N GLY A 67 -24.07 -8.46 14.46
CA GLY A 67 -25.11 -7.45 14.60
C GLY A 67 -25.90 -7.35 13.30
N THR A 68 -27.08 -7.99 13.31
CA THR A 68 -28.32 -7.54 12.66
C THR A 68 -28.14 -6.72 11.36
N SER A 69 -27.96 -7.42 10.24
CA SER A 69 -28.28 -6.86 8.93
C SER A 69 -29.80 -6.75 8.82
N HIS A 70 -30.36 -5.60 9.18
CA HIS A 70 -31.74 -5.26 8.85
C HIS A 70 -31.85 -5.19 7.32
N ASN A 71 -32.42 -6.24 6.76
CA ASN A 71 -32.69 -6.40 5.35
C ASN A 71 -33.90 -5.52 4.96
N HIS A 72 -33.72 -4.20 4.98
CA HIS A 72 -34.64 -3.27 4.30
C HIS A 72 -34.30 -3.28 2.80
N GLN A 73 -34.77 -4.31 2.09
CA GLN A 73 -34.90 -4.27 0.62
C GLN A 73 -36.09 -3.39 0.24
N GLY A 74 -36.06 -2.13 0.66
CA GLY A 74 -36.84 -1.09 0.00
C GLY A 74 -36.15 -0.77 -1.32
N LEU A 75 -36.85 -0.93 -2.43
CA LEU A 75 -36.43 -0.51 -3.77
C LEU A 75 -35.95 0.95 -3.70
N ARG A 76 -34.62 1.15 -3.67
CA ARG A 76 -34.06 2.50 -3.70
C ARG A 76 -34.17 3.01 -5.13
N PRO A 77 -34.80 4.17 -5.37
CA PRO A 77 -35.00 4.69 -6.72
C PRO A 77 -33.72 5.26 -7.37
N TYR A 78 -32.55 5.15 -6.71
CA TYR A 78 -31.31 5.80 -7.12
C TYR A 78 -30.13 4.83 -7.12
N PRO A 79 -29.29 4.84 -8.17
CA PRO A 79 -28.05 4.08 -8.16
C PRO A 79 -27.08 4.70 -7.14
N ASP A 80 -26.55 3.86 -6.25
CA ASP A 80 -25.57 4.28 -5.26
C ASP A 80 -24.30 4.86 -5.92
N MET A 81 -23.77 5.94 -5.35
CA MET A 81 -22.52 6.55 -5.81
C MET A 81 -21.33 5.88 -5.12
N GLU A 82 -20.32 5.49 -5.91
CA GLU A 82 -19.15 4.78 -5.43
C GLU A 82 -17.86 5.58 -5.70
N TYR A 83 -16.99 5.72 -4.71
CA TYR A 83 -15.75 6.48 -4.88
C TYR A 83 -14.62 6.07 -3.91
N LEU A 84 -13.39 6.48 -4.25
CA LEU A 84 -12.22 6.30 -3.40
C LEU A 84 -12.12 7.44 -2.39
N TYR A 85 -12.07 7.06 -1.12
CA TYR A 85 -11.70 7.93 -0.01
C TYR A 85 -10.35 7.50 0.55
N ILE A 86 -9.42 8.44 0.71
CA ILE A 86 -8.12 8.17 1.36
C ILE A 86 -8.22 8.69 2.79
N ARG A 87 -8.42 7.76 3.73
CA ARG A 87 -8.56 8.07 5.15
C ARG A 87 -7.18 8.31 5.74
N ARG A 88 -7.02 9.48 6.36
CA ARG A 88 -5.81 9.88 7.10
C ARG A 88 -6.20 10.07 8.55
N ALA A 89 -5.56 9.34 9.45
CA ALA A 89 -5.76 9.57 10.88
C ALA A 89 -4.96 10.81 11.29
N LYS A 90 -5.59 11.69 12.09
CA LYS A 90 -4.91 12.87 12.65
C LYS A 90 -3.82 12.37 13.62
N GLY A 91 -2.55 12.66 13.32
CA GLY A 91 -1.41 12.31 14.17
C GLY A 91 -0.80 10.92 13.95
N GLN A 92 -1.38 10.06 13.09
CA GLN A 92 -0.78 8.76 12.81
C GLN A 92 0.39 8.89 11.83
N LEU A 93 1.60 8.81 12.37
CA LEU A 93 2.84 8.72 11.61
C LEU A 93 3.34 7.27 11.61
N ARG A 94 4.07 6.92 10.56
CA ARG A 94 4.85 5.68 10.51
C ARG A 94 6.12 5.83 11.34
N ALA A 95 6.80 4.71 11.58
CA ALA A 95 8.07 4.67 12.29
C ALA A 95 9.17 5.55 11.65
N ASP A 96 9.09 5.79 10.34
CA ASP A 96 9.98 6.67 9.60
C ASP A 96 9.53 8.15 9.59
N GLY A 97 8.50 8.50 10.35
CA GLY A 97 7.89 9.84 10.38
C GLY A 97 6.98 10.16 9.20
N SER A 98 6.84 9.29 8.21
CA SER A 98 5.96 9.54 7.06
C SER A 98 4.47 9.42 7.44
N ARG A 99 3.60 10.16 6.74
CA ARG A 99 2.16 10.09 6.97
C ARG A 99 1.58 8.73 6.59
N TYR A 100 0.67 8.23 7.42
CA TYR A 100 -0.07 7.01 7.15
C TYR A 100 -1.45 7.31 6.54
N ALA A 101 -1.80 6.60 5.46
CA ALA A 101 -3.10 6.67 4.83
C ALA A 101 -3.67 5.30 4.47
N VAL A 102 -4.99 5.17 4.52
CA VAL A 102 -5.73 3.95 4.18
C VAL A 102 -6.71 4.26 3.04
N PRO A 103 -6.61 3.56 1.90
CA PRO A 103 -7.61 3.66 0.85
C PRO A 103 -8.90 2.93 1.26
N VAL A 104 -10.04 3.58 1.06
CA VAL A 104 -11.37 3.11 1.43
C VAL A 104 -12.30 3.28 0.23
N PHE A 105 -12.96 2.19 -0.15
CA PHE A 105 -14.08 2.21 -1.07
C PHE A 105 -15.34 2.65 -0.32
N VAL A 106 -15.95 3.73 -0.77
CA VAL A 106 -17.13 4.31 -0.12
C VAL A 106 -18.30 4.29 -1.07
N THR A 107 -19.44 3.80 -0.58
CA THR A 107 -20.74 3.83 -1.24
C THR A 107 -21.62 4.88 -0.54
N LYS A 108 -22.28 5.73 -1.32
CA LYS A 108 -23.16 6.81 -0.85
C LYS A 108 -24.52 6.74 -1.54
N THR A 109 -25.54 7.30 -0.88
CA THR A 109 -26.89 7.44 -1.47
C THR A 109 -26.91 8.42 -2.64
N ALA A 110 -26.07 9.45 -2.61
CA ALA A 110 -25.95 10.47 -3.65
C ALA A 110 -24.62 11.24 -3.50
N LYS A 111 -24.32 12.15 -4.44
CA LYS A 111 -23.11 13.01 -4.43
C LYS A 111 -22.84 13.69 -3.07
N TYR A 112 -23.89 14.22 -2.46
CA TYR A 112 -23.86 14.85 -1.13
C TYR A 112 -24.65 14.07 -0.08
N GLY A 113 -25.02 12.83 -0.41
CA GLY A 113 -25.73 11.95 0.49
C GLY A 113 -24.82 11.31 1.53
N GLU A 114 -25.46 10.58 2.43
CA GLU A 114 -24.83 9.84 3.52
C GLU A 114 -24.00 8.66 2.98
N ARG A 115 -22.96 8.29 3.74
CA ARG A 115 -22.15 7.11 3.45
C ARG A 115 -22.91 5.89 3.94
N ILE A 116 -23.29 5.02 3.01
CA ILE A 116 -24.03 3.79 3.29
C ILE A 116 -23.05 2.70 3.70
N ASN A 117 -21.92 2.61 3.00
CA ASN A 117 -20.95 1.54 3.18
C ASN A 117 -19.53 2.08 3.04
N GLU A 118 -18.63 1.56 3.86
CA GLU A 118 -17.19 1.81 3.79
C GLU A 118 -16.45 0.47 3.83
N ARG A 119 -15.73 0.14 2.76
CA ARG A 119 -14.89 -1.05 2.68
C ARG A 119 -13.42 -0.64 2.55
N ILE A 120 -12.59 -1.08 3.49
CA ILE A 120 -11.15 -0.84 3.43
C ILE A 120 -10.56 -1.64 2.25
N ILE A 121 -9.74 -0.97 1.43
CA ILE A 121 -8.98 -1.61 0.36
C ILE A 121 -7.67 -2.14 0.96
N SER A 122 -7.44 -3.44 0.88
CA SER A 122 -6.21 -4.04 1.41
C SER A 122 -5.02 -3.57 0.60
N VAL A 123 -4.02 -3.02 1.27
CA VAL A 123 -2.73 -2.64 0.68
C VAL A 123 -1.79 -3.84 0.47
N LYS A 124 -2.28 -5.06 0.75
CA LYS A 124 -1.51 -6.31 0.63
C LYS A 124 -1.87 -7.18 -0.56
N LYS A 125 -2.99 -6.91 -1.21
CA LYS A 125 -3.42 -7.65 -2.39
C LYS A 125 -3.51 -6.72 -3.59
N PRO A 126 -3.32 -7.25 -4.80
CA PRO A 126 -3.64 -6.51 -6.00
C PRO A 126 -5.09 -6.05 -6.06
N VAL A 127 -5.35 -5.03 -6.88
CA VAL A 127 -6.66 -4.40 -7.01
C VAL A 127 -7.03 -4.31 -8.49
N LEU A 128 -8.24 -4.78 -8.82
CA LEU A 128 -8.83 -4.63 -10.13
C LEU A 128 -10.07 -3.72 -10.03
N ILE A 129 -10.05 -2.62 -10.77
CA ILE A 129 -11.11 -1.61 -10.81
C ILE A 129 -11.77 -1.69 -12.18
N THR A 130 -13.05 -2.03 -12.22
CA THR A 130 -13.88 -2.01 -13.42
C THR A 130 -14.97 -0.95 -13.29
N GLY A 131 -15.65 -0.63 -14.38
CA GLY A 131 -16.76 0.31 -14.38
C GLY A 131 -16.91 1.00 -15.72
N GLU A 132 -18.08 1.56 -15.96
CA GLU A 132 -18.41 2.24 -17.22
C GLU A 132 -17.57 3.53 -17.42
N PRO A 133 -17.55 4.15 -18.63
CA PRO A 133 -16.92 5.46 -18.83
C PRO A 133 -17.42 6.47 -17.79
N ASN A 134 -16.56 7.41 -17.36
CA ASN A 134 -16.93 8.45 -16.38
C ASN A 134 -17.30 7.98 -14.96
N SER A 135 -17.23 6.68 -14.64
CA SER A 135 -17.37 6.15 -13.27
C SER A 135 -16.26 6.56 -12.29
N GLY A 136 -15.21 7.25 -12.76
CA GLY A 136 -14.14 7.79 -11.93
C GLY A 136 -12.91 6.89 -11.74
N LYS A 137 -12.74 5.84 -12.56
CA LYS A 137 -11.56 4.94 -12.54
C LYS A 137 -10.22 5.66 -12.66
N THR A 138 -10.03 6.51 -13.68
CA THR A 138 -8.82 7.33 -13.83
C THR A 138 -8.59 8.19 -12.59
N ARG A 139 -9.65 8.78 -12.02
CA ARG A 139 -9.54 9.57 -10.79
C ARG A 139 -9.05 8.73 -9.60
N TRP A 140 -9.47 7.48 -9.48
CA TRP A 140 -8.93 6.55 -8.49
C TRP A 140 -7.44 6.30 -8.72
N ILE A 141 -7.05 5.90 -9.94
CA ILE A 141 -5.66 5.62 -10.29
C ILE A 141 -4.77 6.83 -10.00
N THR A 142 -5.15 8.03 -10.45
CA THR A 142 -4.40 9.27 -10.20
C THR A 142 -4.24 9.55 -8.71
N ARG A 143 -5.31 9.39 -7.91
CA ARG A 143 -5.25 9.63 -6.46
C ARG A 143 -4.41 8.58 -5.73
N LEU A 144 -4.48 7.32 -6.14
CA LEU A 144 -3.65 6.25 -5.59
C LEU A 144 -2.18 6.47 -5.92
N HIS A 145 -1.87 6.90 -7.14
CA HIS A 145 -0.52 7.27 -7.56
C HIS A 145 0.03 8.44 -6.73
N GLN A 146 -0.72 9.55 -6.64
CA GLN A 146 -0.31 10.74 -5.88
C GLN A 146 -0.04 10.46 -4.41
N HIS A 147 -0.78 9.53 -3.81
CA HIS A 147 -0.65 9.19 -2.40
C HIS A 147 -0.01 7.82 -2.18
N ALA A 148 0.70 7.27 -3.17
CA ALA A 148 1.25 5.93 -3.09
C ALA A 148 2.21 5.77 -1.90
N MET A 149 3.05 6.78 -1.66
CA MET A 149 3.97 6.79 -0.51
C MET A 149 3.22 6.83 0.83
N GLU A 150 2.10 7.56 0.92
CA GLU A 150 1.27 7.59 2.13
C GLU A 150 0.52 6.27 2.35
N ILE A 151 0.26 5.49 1.30
CA ILE A 151 -0.50 4.23 1.37
C ILE A 151 0.44 3.02 1.56
N TRP A 152 1.39 2.87 0.64
CA TRP A 152 2.32 1.74 0.55
C TRP A 152 3.74 2.04 1.05
N GLY A 153 4.00 3.23 1.60
CA GLY A 153 5.33 3.63 2.06
C GLY A 153 6.00 2.70 3.08
N ALA A 154 5.25 1.89 3.82
CA ALA A 154 5.83 0.88 4.72
C ALA A 154 6.39 -0.35 3.97
N LYS A 155 5.95 -0.56 2.73
CA LYS A 155 6.25 -1.74 1.90
C LYS A 155 7.19 -1.45 0.75
N SER A 156 7.10 -0.25 0.18
CA SER A 156 7.98 0.23 -0.87
C SER A 156 8.19 1.72 -0.69
N LYS A 157 9.45 2.14 -0.81
CA LYS A 157 9.87 3.54 -0.82
C LYS A 157 10.05 4.09 -2.23
N ALA A 158 9.93 3.22 -3.23
CA ALA A 158 10.17 3.56 -4.61
C ALA A 158 9.00 4.37 -5.18
N GLU A 159 9.32 5.20 -6.17
CA GLU A 159 8.29 5.93 -6.89
C GLU A 159 7.38 4.93 -7.62
N PRO A 160 6.04 5.04 -7.46
CA PRO A 160 5.11 4.15 -8.14
C PRO A 160 5.24 4.26 -9.67
N LEU A 161 5.00 3.16 -10.37
CA LEU A 161 5.02 3.13 -11.83
C LEU A 161 3.59 3.26 -12.37
N LEU A 162 3.29 4.35 -13.07
CA LEU A 162 2.00 4.55 -13.74
C LEU A 162 2.13 4.28 -15.24
N LEU A 163 1.37 3.30 -15.74
CA LEU A 163 1.26 2.97 -17.15
C LEU A 163 -0.08 3.47 -17.68
N ASP A 164 -0.04 4.59 -18.40
CA ASP A 164 -1.18 5.10 -19.17
C ASP A 164 -1.02 4.75 -20.66
N PRO A 165 -1.91 3.91 -21.25
CA PRO A 165 -1.88 3.56 -22.66
C PRO A 165 -1.95 4.76 -23.60
N ARG A 166 -2.53 5.87 -23.16
CA ARG A 166 -2.70 7.10 -23.95
C ARG A 166 -1.40 7.89 -24.07
N CYS A 167 -0.48 7.74 -23.10
CA CYS A 167 0.81 8.41 -23.13
C CYS A 167 1.82 7.67 -24.04
N PRO A 168 2.79 8.36 -24.67
CA PRO A 168 3.82 7.69 -25.46
C PRO A 168 4.63 6.74 -24.58
N LEU A 169 5.11 5.61 -25.14
CA LEU A 169 5.83 4.59 -24.38
C LEU A 169 7.06 5.15 -23.63
N GLU A 170 7.70 6.16 -24.20
CA GLU A 170 8.82 6.89 -23.58
C GLU A 170 8.50 7.49 -22.22
N SER A 171 7.26 7.97 -22.04
CA SER A 171 6.83 8.56 -20.76
C SER A 171 6.86 7.54 -19.61
N TRP A 172 6.77 6.24 -19.91
CA TRP A 172 6.74 5.19 -18.89
C TRP A 172 8.11 4.96 -18.24
N TYR A 173 9.21 5.05 -19.01
CA TYR A 173 10.56 4.79 -18.51
C TYR A 173 11.45 6.03 -18.34
N ASN A 174 11.07 7.18 -18.90
CA ASN A 174 11.89 8.40 -18.80
C ASN A 174 11.68 9.20 -17.50
N THR A 175 11.19 8.58 -16.42
CA THR A 175 11.04 9.24 -15.13
C THR A 175 12.38 9.39 -14.40
N PRO A 176 12.55 10.43 -13.55
CA PRO A 176 13.78 10.63 -12.79
C PRO A 176 14.12 9.46 -11.87
N ALA A 177 13.13 8.84 -11.22
CA ALA A 177 13.37 7.71 -10.32
C ALA A 177 13.97 6.49 -11.02
N ILE A 178 13.48 6.13 -12.21
CA ILE A 178 14.00 4.98 -12.96
C ILE A 178 15.44 5.26 -13.42
N LYS A 179 15.70 6.47 -13.93
CA LYS A 179 17.05 6.89 -14.33
C LYS A 179 18.03 6.85 -13.16
N TYR A 180 17.60 7.33 -12.00
CA TYR A 180 18.39 7.30 -10.78
C TYR A 180 18.68 5.88 -10.33
N TRP A 181 17.64 5.03 -10.24
CA TRP A 181 17.80 3.63 -9.88
C TRP A 181 18.73 2.89 -10.85
N TRP A 182 18.59 3.11 -12.16
CA TRP A 182 19.48 2.50 -13.16
C TRP A 182 20.93 2.90 -12.94
N LYS A 183 21.19 4.19 -12.68
CA LYS A 183 22.53 4.69 -12.37
C LYS A 183 23.11 3.99 -11.14
N GLN A 184 22.30 3.69 -10.12
CA GLN A 184 22.75 2.97 -8.94
C GLN A 184 23.08 1.50 -9.26
N GLN A 185 22.24 0.83 -10.04
CA GLN A 185 22.53 -0.54 -10.49
C GLN A 185 23.85 -0.63 -11.28
N GLN A 186 24.11 0.37 -12.13
CA GLN A 186 25.33 0.42 -12.92
C GLN A 186 26.61 0.63 -12.09
N GLN A 187 26.52 1.17 -10.88
CA GLN A 187 27.70 1.32 -10.01
C GLN A 187 28.27 -0.02 -9.54
N ALA A 188 27.44 -1.07 -9.47
CA ALA A 188 27.89 -2.41 -9.11
C ALA A 188 28.76 -3.07 -10.20
N HIS A 189 28.67 -2.60 -11.44
CA HIS A 189 29.47 -3.12 -12.56
C HIS A 189 30.83 -2.41 -12.68
N PRO A 190 31.86 -3.09 -13.23
CA PRO A 190 33.14 -2.45 -13.56
C PRO A 190 32.97 -1.30 -14.54
N ALA A 191 33.75 -0.22 -14.37
CA ALA A 191 33.62 1.01 -15.16
C ALA A 191 33.60 0.81 -16.69
N LYS A 192 34.33 -0.20 -17.20
CA LYS A 192 34.42 -0.53 -18.62
C LYS A 192 33.12 -1.08 -19.24
N VAL A 193 32.21 -1.62 -18.43
CA VAL A 193 30.96 -2.27 -18.88
C VAL A 193 29.72 -1.42 -18.54
N ARG A 194 29.89 -0.33 -17.78
CA ARG A 194 28.77 0.51 -17.34
C ARG A 194 28.09 1.19 -18.53
N GLN A 195 26.77 1.04 -18.60
CA GLN A 195 25.95 1.72 -19.60
C GLN A 195 25.23 2.91 -18.97
N THR A 196 25.30 4.08 -19.61
CA THR A 196 24.54 5.24 -19.17
C THR A 196 23.09 5.12 -19.66
N TRP A 197 22.15 5.77 -18.98
CA TRP A 197 20.75 5.77 -19.44
C TRP A 197 20.63 6.31 -20.87
N THR A 198 21.41 7.33 -21.21
CA THR A 198 21.42 7.97 -22.53
C THR A 198 21.99 7.08 -23.62
N SER A 199 22.91 6.16 -23.30
CA SER A 199 23.47 5.23 -24.31
C SER A 199 22.52 4.09 -24.66
N LEU A 200 21.56 3.77 -23.80
CA LEU A 200 20.60 2.69 -24.05
C LEU A 200 19.65 3.05 -25.20
N GLN A 201 19.37 2.06 -26.04
CA GLN A 201 18.33 2.16 -27.05
C GLN A 201 16.94 2.17 -26.40
N GLN A 202 15.95 2.65 -27.15
CA GLN A 202 14.58 2.77 -26.68
C GLN A 202 14.01 1.44 -26.17
N GLU A 203 14.23 0.37 -26.94
CA GLU A 203 13.76 -0.97 -26.60
C GLU A 203 14.40 -1.47 -25.30
N GLU A 204 15.71 -1.27 -25.13
CA GLU A 204 16.45 -1.66 -23.92
C GLU A 204 15.91 -0.92 -22.70
N ARG A 205 15.71 0.40 -22.80
CA ARG A 205 15.11 1.21 -21.71
C ARG A 205 13.74 0.69 -21.31
N SER A 206 12.93 0.25 -22.26
CA SER A 206 11.61 -0.31 -21.97
C SER A 206 11.71 -1.61 -21.16
N LYS A 207 12.68 -2.48 -21.49
CA LYS A 207 12.93 -3.76 -20.80
C LYS A 207 13.43 -3.57 -19.36
N VAL A 208 13.82 -2.36 -18.97
CA VAL A 208 14.24 -2.03 -17.61
C VAL A 208 13.06 -1.95 -16.63
N LEU A 209 11.85 -1.60 -17.08
CA LEU A 209 10.71 -1.37 -16.19
C LEU A 209 10.34 -2.57 -15.30
N PRO A 210 10.27 -3.81 -15.82
CA PRO A 210 9.97 -4.97 -14.97
C PRO A 210 11.05 -5.19 -13.91
N ALA A 211 12.33 -4.99 -14.24
CA ALA A 211 13.42 -5.09 -13.27
C ALA A 211 13.32 -4.03 -12.17
N TYR A 212 12.98 -2.78 -12.53
CA TYR A 212 12.70 -1.73 -11.56
C TYR A 212 11.57 -2.14 -10.59
N CYS A 213 10.47 -2.68 -11.09
CA CYS A 213 9.36 -3.14 -10.26
C CYS A 213 9.77 -4.28 -9.31
N ALA A 214 10.53 -5.26 -9.81
CA ALA A 214 11.00 -6.41 -9.02
C ALA A 214 11.95 -5.98 -7.89
N ASP A 215 12.97 -5.19 -8.22
CA ASP A 215 14.04 -4.83 -7.28
C ASP A 215 13.57 -3.85 -6.21
N THR A 216 12.73 -2.89 -6.59
CA THR A 216 12.33 -1.80 -5.69
C THR A 216 11.00 -2.06 -4.99
N GLY A 217 10.24 -3.07 -5.47
CA GLY A 217 8.89 -3.34 -5.03
C GLY A 217 7.91 -2.20 -5.32
N ALA A 218 8.22 -1.32 -6.29
CA ALA A 218 7.36 -0.22 -6.70
C ALA A 218 5.94 -0.71 -6.99
N VAL A 219 4.94 0.09 -6.57
CA VAL A 219 3.54 -0.21 -6.87
C VAL A 219 3.27 0.11 -8.34
N LEU A 220 2.73 -0.88 -9.06
CA LEU A 220 2.34 -0.70 -10.45
C LEU A 220 0.89 -0.23 -10.54
N LEU A 221 0.63 0.83 -11.28
CA LEU A 221 -0.70 1.30 -11.61
C LEU A 221 -0.87 1.29 -13.13
N ILE A 222 -1.96 0.69 -13.60
CA ILE A 222 -2.31 0.67 -15.03
C ILE A 222 -3.69 1.31 -15.17
N ASP A 223 -3.78 2.42 -15.89
CA ASP A 223 -5.07 2.99 -16.26
C ASP A 223 -5.53 2.44 -17.61
N ASP A 224 -6.85 2.43 -17.84
CA ASP A 224 -7.44 2.05 -19.13
C ASP A 224 -6.85 0.76 -19.76
N ALA A 225 -6.67 -0.31 -18.98
CA ALA A 225 -5.97 -1.52 -19.44
C ALA A 225 -6.56 -2.18 -20.70
N HIS A 226 -7.86 -1.96 -20.98
CA HIS A 226 -8.54 -2.36 -22.22
C HIS A 226 -8.00 -1.69 -23.49
N LYS A 227 -7.22 -0.60 -23.36
CA LYS A 227 -6.54 0.10 -24.47
C LYS A 227 -5.10 -0.37 -24.69
N LEU A 228 -4.59 -1.29 -23.88
CA LEU A 228 -3.25 -1.81 -24.05
C LEU A 228 -3.17 -2.75 -25.26
N THR A 229 -2.29 -2.44 -26.21
CA THR A 229 -2.03 -3.27 -27.39
C THR A 229 -0.53 -3.26 -27.72
N GLY A 230 -0.09 -4.22 -28.54
CA GLY A 230 1.27 -4.28 -29.08
C GLY A 230 2.39 -4.25 -28.01
N PRO A 231 3.49 -3.52 -28.23
CA PRO A 231 4.63 -3.46 -27.30
C PRO A 231 4.26 -2.99 -25.89
N LYS A 232 3.29 -2.07 -25.78
CA LYS A 232 2.78 -1.56 -24.49
C LYS A 232 2.13 -2.66 -23.67
N LEU A 233 1.32 -3.51 -24.31
CA LEU A 233 0.69 -4.66 -23.66
C LEU A 233 1.75 -5.66 -23.17
N THR A 234 2.70 -6.03 -24.03
CA THR A 234 3.77 -6.95 -23.67
C THR A 234 4.56 -6.44 -22.47
N LEU A 235 4.90 -5.16 -22.47
CA LEU A 235 5.65 -4.53 -21.39
C LEU A 235 4.84 -4.42 -20.09
N ALA A 236 3.57 -3.99 -20.18
CA ALA A 236 2.67 -3.91 -19.03
C ALA A 236 2.48 -5.28 -18.38
N ARG A 237 2.35 -6.35 -19.19
CA ARG A 237 2.31 -7.73 -18.70
C ARG A 237 3.56 -8.11 -17.93
N HIS A 238 4.76 -7.80 -18.46
CA HIS A 238 6.01 -8.09 -17.75
C HIS A 238 6.13 -7.30 -16.44
N CYS A 239 5.70 -6.04 -16.44
CA CYS A 239 5.65 -5.23 -15.22
C CYS A 239 4.67 -5.83 -14.19
N ALA A 240 3.50 -6.29 -14.63
CA ALA A 240 2.49 -6.90 -13.75
C ALA A 240 2.99 -8.22 -13.13
N LYS A 241 3.75 -9.02 -13.88
CA LYS A 241 4.41 -10.23 -13.37
C LYS A 241 5.50 -9.91 -12.34
N ALA A 242 6.25 -8.84 -12.54
CA ALA A 242 7.34 -8.43 -11.66
C ALA A 242 6.87 -7.69 -10.39
N ALA A 243 5.79 -6.92 -10.49
CA ALA A 243 5.29 -6.11 -9.38
C ALA A 243 4.51 -6.94 -8.35
N ARG A 244 4.88 -6.81 -7.07
CA ARG A 244 4.19 -7.49 -5.97
C ARG A 244 2.78 -6.93 -5.71
N ILE A 245 2.59 -5.63 -5.89
CA ILE A 245 1.31 -4.95 -5.69
C ILE A 245 1.02 -4.13 -6.94
N TRP A 246 -0.18 -4.32 -7.50
CA TRP A 246 -0.64 -3.56 -8.62
C TRP A 246 -2.11 -3.13 -8.48
N VAL A 247 -2.45 -2.04 -9.18
CA VAL A 247 -3.81 -1.53 -9.33
C VAL A 247 -4.09 -1.38 -10.81
N ILE A 248 -5.05 -2.13 -11.35
CA ILE A 248 -5.40 -2.10 -12.77
C ILE A 248 -6.82 -1.56 -12.90
N ALA A 249 -7.02 -0.58 -13.77
CA ALA A 249 -8.33 -0.06 -14.13
C ALA A 249 -8.71 -0.44 -15.56
N ALA A 250 -9.94 -0.92 -15.77
CA ALA A 250 -10.47 -1.26 -17.09
C ALA A 250 -11.97 -0.92 -17.19
N TYR A 251 -12.55 -0.98 -18.40
CA TYR A 251 -14.00 -0.86 -18.57
C TYR A 251 -14.71 -2.04 -17.91
N GLU A 252 -14.39 -3.25 -18.35
CA GLU A 252 -14.80 -4.51 -17.73
C GLU A 252 -13.62 -5.47 -17.70
N GLU A 253 -13.70 -6.51 -16.87
CA GLU A 253 -12.64 -7.52 -16.77
C GLU A 253 -12.45 -8.26 -18.10
N GLU A 254 -13.54 -8.54 -18.80
CA GLU A 254 -13.56 -9.21 -20.11
C GLU A 254 -12.88 -8.40 -21.22
N HIS A 255 -12.82 -7.08 -21.07
CA HIS A 255 -12.18 -6.18 -22.04
C HIS A 255 -10.67 -6.04 -21.80
N ILE A 256 -10.12 -6.63 -20.74
CA ILE A 256 -8.68 -6.65 -20.51
C ILE A 256 -8.05 -7.64 -21.51
N PRO A 257 -6.94 -7.28 -22.18
CA PRO A 257 -6.31 -8.19 -23.11
C PRO A 257 -5.99 -9.56 -22.47
N PRO A 258 -6.28 -10.68 -23.14
CA PRO A 258 -6.11 -12.03 -22.57
C PRO A 258 -4.71 -12.29 -21.99
N GLN A 259 -3.67 -11.81 -22.69
CA GLN A 259 -2.28 -11.94 -22.26
C GLN A 259 -1.99 -11.25 -20.90
N LEU A 260 -2.70 -10.17 -20.60
CA LEU A 260 -2.62 -9.50 -19.30
C LEU A 260 -3.49 -10.23 -18.27
N LEU A 261 -4.69 -10.69 -18.66
CA LEU A 261 -5.57 -11.49 -17.78
C LEU A 261 -4.90 -12.76 -17.25
N GLU A 262 -4.09 -13.45 -18.07
CA GLU A 262 -3.28 -14.60 -17.65
C GLU A 262 -2.37 -14.30 -16.45
N THR A 263 -1.98 -13.04 -16.27
CA THR A 263 -1.18 -12.58 -15.12
C THR A 263 -2.05 -12.09 -13.98
N VAL A 264 -3.19 -11.47 -14.29
CA VAL A 264 -4.07 -10.80 -13.32
C VAL A 264 -4.92 -11.81 -12.54
N VAL A 265 -5.55 -12.75 -13.22
CA VAL A 265 -6.55 -13.68 -12.65
C VAL A 265 -5.96 -14.57 -11.56
N PRO A 266 -4.78 -15.22 -11.74
CA PRO A 266 -4.20 -16.09 -10.72
C PRO A 266 -3.83 -15.38 -9.41
N CYS A 267 -3.70 -14.05 -9.43
CA CYS A 267 -3.38 -13.28 -8.22
C CYS A 267 -4.59 -13.02 -7.31
N GLU A 268 -5.80 -13.45 -7.71
CA GLU A 268 -7.05 -13.22 -6.98
C GLU A 268 -7.21 -11.76 -6.49
N PRO A 269 -7.23 -10.78 -7.41
CA PRO A 269 -7.28 -9.37 -7.05
C PRO A 269 -8.55 -9.01 -6.29
N GLN A 270 -8.45 -7.97 -5.48
CA GLN A 270 -9.63 -7.31 -4.92
C GLN A 270 -10.37 -6.59 -6.05
N ARG A 271 -11.58 -7.04 -6.35
CA ARG A 271 -12.41 -6.48 -7.44
C ARG A 271 -13.34 -5.39 -6.92
N PHE A 272 -13.34 -4.26 -7.61
CA PHE A 272 -14.24 -3.15 -7.37
C PHE A 272 -14.87 -2.74 -8.71
N ARG A 273 -16.19 -2.88 -8.85
CA ARG A 273 -16.94 -2.43 -10.02
C ARG A 273 -17.60 -1.10 -9.70
N LEU A 274 -17.09 -0.01 -10.27
CA LEU A 274 -17.59 1.34 -10.07
C LEU A 274 -18.83 1.58 -10.93
N LYS A 275 -19.91 2.05 -10.31
CA LYS A 275 -21.15 2.44 -10.98
C LYS A 275 -21.16 3.92 -11.35
N ILE A 276 -21.78 4.25 -12.49
CA ILE A 276 -22.07 5.64 -12.84
C ILE A 276 -23.24 6.13 -11.98
N PHE A 277 -23.13 7.37 -11.51
CA PHE A 277 -24.27 8.09 -10.98
C PHE A 277 -25.18 8.52 -12.13
N ALA A 278 -26.41 7.99 -12.19
CA ALA A 278 -27.41 8.46 -13.15
C ALA A 278 -27.61 9.98 -12.95
N LYS A 279 -27.37 10.77 -13.99
CA LYS A 279 -27.67 12.21 -13.97
C LYS A 279 -29.19 12.36 -14.06
N PHE A 280 -29.82 12.88 -13.01
CA PHE A 280 -31.22 13.30 -13.10
C PHE A 280 -31.33 14.51 -14.02
N THR A 281 -32.08 14.37 -15.11
CA THR A 281 -32.73 15.52 -15.75
C THR A 281 -33.92 15.91 -14.87
N LYS A 282 -34.23 17.22 -14.77
CA LYS A 282 -35.25 17.76 -13.86
C LYS A 282 -36.68 17.25 -14.11
N ASN A 283 -36.91 16.38 -15.09
CA ASN A 283 -38.25 15.99 -15.55
C ASN A 283 -38.58 14.49 -15.37
N GLY A 284 -37.81 13.75 -14.56
CA GLY A 284 -38.16 12.35 -14.23
C GLY A 284 -38.07 11.35 -15.40
N GLN A 285 -37.56 11.77 -16.55
CA GLN A 285 -37.21 10.88 -17.65
C GLN A 285 -35.71 10.61 -17.62
N THR A 286 -35.31 9.36 -17.45
CA THR A 286 -33.96 8.91 -17.77
C THR A 286 -33.69 9.30 -19.22
N ALA A 287 -32.68 10.13 -19.44
CA ALA A 287 -32.26 10.47 -20.80
C ALA A 287 -31.87 9.17 -21.52
N PRO A 288 -32.39 8.89 -22.73
CA PRO A 288 -31.86 7.80 -23.53
C PRO A 288 -30.42 8.11 -23.93
N ASP A 289 -29.62 7.04 -24.00
CA ASP A 289 -28.17 7.04 -24.29
C ASP A 289 -27.79 7.76 -25.60
#